data_AF-A0A378NUG1-F1
#
_entry.id   AF-A0A378NUG1-F1
#
_cell.length_a   1.000
_cell.length_b   1.000
_cell.length_c   1.000
_cell.angle_alpha   90.00
_cell.angle_beta   90.00
_cell.angle_gamma   90.00
#
_symmetry.space_group_name_H-M   'P 1'
#
loop_
_entity.id
_entity.type
_entity.pdbx_description
1 polymer ?
#
loop_
_entity_poly.entity_id
_entity_poly.type
_entity_poly.pdbx_seq_one_letter_code
_entity_poly.pdbx_strand_id
1 'polypeptide(L)'
;MKIQIPNYNIIETDNLNINDIPLSYIDLTYKNLKINCKINKEYLKDEKTPIRPYSKVNPDDLFFNSKYEILDNIELKRNGNEYIYEPKNIIEYTPESFSCNVLIKKNITFSNNNNYNLKISVIEDGESLERSSSLISIFADAYRRDIAPSNISINNKSLKPESLITSSLMENDIIFAHSSDGVNITNSDNELIDINIDNLLNNHVNLWLSIDSFEDSLIPQENIENITIYEDTSIFNIKQYPQNKKENEHYFIFDANKRHKNYSSDIYNYINFANSILIIEKKDAGHLILTPNYVLNDLESNAKLIYEVIMYVFLRSYYLSKTAYSWITTEPIDYMSYSYNKLNINHKNININKLLLNDDYDIGNQYRIINIFISNDNVKFKGLNSNGDMYFYKINNIDTPKKEGETSFLTTKQTVINYFEEDINYIETKFSISSNIIDDIAYITINPYYSSSNKIFNNNTQTFRLSDVDIEYYICTKPTSPQIESMFTFISCSDYDSEKDGNILCYITLTTTKETRNHDIRINGGGLPKNQPNNFDLIDIGNIYGRPYRIGSTIIISLPKECEQYNDIIQKEVYKHISSGDYPIFFYE
;
A
#
# COMPACT_ATOMS: atom_id res chain seq x y z
N MET A 1 86.96 -2.64 16.40
CA MET A 1 85.58 -2.11 16.30
C MET A 1 84.96 -2.24 17.67
N LYS A 2 84.72 -1.12 18.40
CA LYS A 2 84.11 -1.16 19.73
C LYS A 2 82.60 -1.23 19.56
N ILE A 3 82.01 -2.38 19.85
CA ILE A 3 80.55 -2.52 19.93
C ILE A 3 80.17 -2.07 21.34
N GLN A 4 79.51 -0.92 21.45
CA GLN A 4 78.84 -0.52 22.69
C GLN A 4 77.49 -1.22 22.74
N ILE A 5 77.22 -1.92 23.85
CA ILE A 5 75.88 -2.40 24.18
C ILE A 5 75.13 -1.22 24.82
N PRO A 6 73.90 -0.90 24.41
CA PRO A 6 73.15 0.19 25.02
C PRO A 6 72.77 -0.19 26.46
N ASN A 7 73.10 0.67 27.42
CA ASN A 7 72.49 0.64 28.74
C ASN A 7 71.11 1.30 28.62
N TYR A 8 70.06 0.51 28.44
CA TYR A 8 68.69 1.04 28.51
C TYR A 8 68.35 1.40 29.95
N ASN A 9 67.99 2.66 30.18
CA ASN A 9 67.52 3.16 31.46
C ASN A 9 65.98 3.10 31.43
N ILE A 10 65.37 2.33 32.32
CA ILE A 10 63.90 2.25 32.44
C ILE A 10 63.46 3.37 33.39
N ILE A 11 62.59 4.26 32.90
CA ILE A 11 62.08 5.40 33.65
C ILE A 11 60.55 5.33 33.63
N GLU A 12 59.91 5.54 34.77
CA GLU A 12 58.45 5.63 34.90
C GLU A 12 57.91 6.82 34.08
N THR A 13 56.78 6.65 33.41
CA THR A 13 56.20 7.71 32.57
C THR A 13 54.69 7.70 32.61
N ASP A 14 54.08 8.89 32.59
CA ASP A 14 52.62 9.03 32.58
C ASP A 14 52.02 8.78 31.18
N ASN A 15 52.83 8.78 30.11
CA ASN A 15 52.40 8.58 28.72
C ASN A 15 53.45 7.83 27.88
N LEU A 16 52.99 6.98 26.95
CA LEU A 16 53.83 6.15 26.07
C LEU A 16 54.19 6.87 24.76
N ASN A 17 55.43 6.66 24.29
CA ASN A 17 55.94 7.16 23.01
C ASN A 17 56.05 6.03 21.97
N ILE A 18 56.02 6.37 20.67
CA ILE A 18 55.95 5.38 19.57
C ILE A 18 57.19 4.47 19.48
N ASN A 19 58.30 4.88 20.10
CA ASN A 19 59.57 4.17 20.11
C ASN A 19 59.80 3.35 21.38
N ASP A 20 58.85 3.32 22.32
CA ASP A 20 59.04 2.61 23.59
C ASP A 20 58.72 1.11 23.43
N ILE A 21 59.57 0.24 24.01
CA ILE A 21 59.39 -1.22 23.96
C ILE A 21 58.14 -1.63 24.76
N PRO A 22 57.11 -2.26 24.16
CA PRO A 22 55.88 -2.60 24.86
C PRO A 22 56.14 -3.64 25.96
N LEU A 23 55.94 -3.25 27.22
CA LEU A 23 55.99 -4.14 28.38
C LEU A 23 54.59 -4.18 28.99
N SER A 24 53.86 -5.29 28.79
CA SER A 24 52.49 -5.41 29.25
C SER A 24 52.17 -6.80 29.76
N TYR A 25 51.21 -6.91 30.69
CA TYR A 25 50.67 -8.18 31.14
C TYR A 25 49.16 -8.25 30.91
N ILE A 26 48.68 -9.48 30.71
CA ILE A 26 47.27 -9.76 30.43
C ILE A 26 46.59 -10.22 31.73
N ASP A 27 45.62 -9.45 32.22
CA ASP A 27 44.74 -9.86 33.32
C ASP A 27 43.51 -10.58 32.76
N LEU A 28 43.40 -11.87 33.07
CA LEU A 28 42.26 -12.73 32.71
C LEU A 28 41.22 -12.85 33.85
N THR A 29 41.51 -12.25 35.01
CA THR A 29 40.69 -12.32 36.23
C THR A 29 39.87 -11.07 36.49
N TYR A 30 40.10 -10.00 35.72
CA TYR A 30 39.37 -8.75 35.84
C TYR A 30 37.87 -8.95 35.61
N LYS A 31 37.07 -8.59 36.63
CA LYS A 31 35.60 -8.64 36.57
C LYS A 31 35.07 -7.24 36.36
N ASN A 32 34.27 -7.07 35.31
CA ASN A 32 33.55 -5.85 35.01
C ASN A 32 32.06 -6.09 35.24
N LEU A 33 31.39 -5.12 35.88
CA LEU A 33 29.94 -5.16 36.00
C LEU A 33 29.29 -4.84 34.65
N LYS A 34 28.22 -5.55 34.34
CA LYS A 34 27.40 -5.33 33.15
C LYS A 34 25.94 -5.29 33.56
N ILE A 35 25.29 -4.17 33.26
CA ILE A 35 23.85 -3.97 33.45
C ILE A 35 23.14 -4.46 32.18
N ASN A 36 22.17 -5.35 32.34
CA ASN A 36 21.27 -5.74 31.26
C ASN A 36 19.86 -5.23 31.60
N CYS A 37 19.33 -4.34 30.75
CA CYS A 37 17.98 -3.82 30.85
C CYS A 37 17.12 -4.39 29.72
N LYS A 38 15.96 -4.96 30.05
CA LYS A 38 14.97 -5.45 29.09
C LYS A 38 13.63 -4.76 29.36
N ILE A 39 13.36 -3.72 28.57
CA ILE A 39 12.10 -2.97 28.60
C ILE A 39 11.00 -3.84 27.99
N ASN A 40 9.83 -3.85 28.62
CA ASN A 40 8.66 -4.55 28.10
C ASN A 40 8.14 -3.83 26.84
N LYS A 41 7.81 -4.61 25.80
CA LYS A 41 7.57 -4.10 24.44
C LYS A 41 6.39 -3.14 24.36
N GLU A 42 5.41 -3.30 25.24
CA GLU A 42 4.21 -2.45 25.26
C GLU A 42 4.51 -0.98 25.59
N TYR A 43 5.60 -0.71 26.32
CA TYR A 43 6.02 0.63 26.73
C TYR A 43 7.04 1.27 25.78
N LEU A 44 7.29 0.67 24.62
CA LEU A 44 8.20 1.20 23.59
C LEU A 44 7.48 1.99 22.50
N LYS A 45 6.18 2.23 22.64
CA LYS A 45 5.35 3.00 21.71
C LYS A 45 5.67 4.48 21.81
N ASP A 46 5.52 5.19 20.70
CA ASP A 46 5.64 6.65 20.64
C ASP A 46 4.53 7.18 19.74
N GLU A 47 3.41 7.56 20.34
CA GLU A 47 2.16 7.91 19.66
C GLU A 47 1.52 9.13 20.32
N LYS A 48 1.08 10.08 19.49
CA LYS A 48 0.28 11.23 19.92
C LYS A 48 -0.94 11.34 19.03
N THR A 49 -2.12 11.13 19.61
CA THR A 49 -3.39 11.11 18.87
C THR A 49 -4.36 12.14 19.42
N PRO A 50 -4.80 13.14 18.63
CA PRO A 50 -5.79 14.12 19.09
C PRO A 50 -7.16 13.47 19.26
N ILE A 51 -7.87 13.84 20.32
CA ILE A 51 -9.21 13.34 20.61
C ILE A 51 -10.23 14.17 19.84
N ARG A 52 -11.00 13.50 18.98
CA ARG A 52 -12.02 14.13 18.13
C ARG A 52 -13.42 13.97 18.73
N PRO A 53 -14.38 14.84 18.37
CA PRO A 53 -15.76 14.71 18.83
C PRO A 53 -16.31 13.30 18.60
N TYR A 54 -17.01 12.77 19.59
CA TYR A 54 -17.58 11.42 19.61
C TYR A 54 -16.58 10.27 19.49
N SER A 55 -15.28 10.52 19.67
CA SER A 55 -14.29 9.45 19.84
C SER A 55 -14.60 8.68 21.12
N LYS A 56 -14.57 7.35 21.02
CA LYS A 56 -14.68 6.47 22.18
C LYS A 56 -13.43 6.60 23.02
N VAL A 57 -13.61 6.73 24.33
CA VAL A 57 -12.53 6.85 25.29
C VAL A 57 -12.83 6.03 26.53
N ASN A 58 -11.78 5.60 27.23
CA ASN A 58 -11.90 5.05 28.56
C ASN A 58 -11.88 6.21 29.56
N PRO A 59 -12.89 6.37 30.44
CA PRO A 59 -12.94 7.48 31.40
C PRO A 59 -11.78 7.45 32.41
N ASP A 60 -11.15 6.29 32.60
CA ASP A 60 -10.04 6.13 33.53
C ASP A 60 -8.67 6.50 32.91
N ASP A 61 -8.57 6.68 31.59
CA ASP A 61 -7.31 7.00 30.93
C ASP A 61 -6.85 8.43 31.25
N LEU A 62 -5.54 8.68 31.18
CA LEU A 62 -4.99 10.04 31.29
C LEU A 62 -5.00 10.75 29.94
N PHE A 63 -5.32 12.04 29.95
CA PHE A 63 -5.32 12.87 28.76
C PHE A 63 -4.34 14.02 28.93
N PHE A 64 -3.70 14.41 27.83
CA PHE A 64 -2.64 15.38 27.84
C PHE A 64 -2.86 16.46 26.80
N ASN A 65 -2.34 17.66 27.05
CA ASN A 65 -2.20 18.66 26.01
C ASN A 65 -0.94 18.42 25.16
N SER A 66 -0.74 19.27 24.16
CA SER A 66 0.39 19.15 23.25
C SER A 66 1.76 19.36 23.91
N LYS A 67 1.80 19.87 25.15
CA LYS A 67 3.00 20.10 25.96
C LYS A 67 3.21 19.03 27.03
N TYR A 68 2.48 17.91 26.99
CA TYR A 68 2.54 16.82 27.97
C TYR A 68 2.02 17.19 29.37
N GLU A 69 1.21 18.25 29.48
CA GLU A 69 0.51 18.58 30.73
C GLU A 69 -0.79 17.78 30.81
N ILE A 70 -1.07 17.19 31.97
CA ILE A 70 -2.32 16.45 32.22
C ILE A 70 -3.53 17.40 32.17
N LEU A 71 -4.64 16.86 31.66
CA LEU A 71 -5.93 17.52 31.61
C LEU A 71 -6.92 16.86 32.58
N ASP A 72 -7.34 17.60 33.61
CA ASP A 72 -8.16 17.07 34.72
C ASP A 72 -9.68 17.13 34.48
N ASN A 73 -10.14 17.99 33.55
CA ASN A 73 -11.55 18.37 33.41
C ASN A 73 -12.08 18.20 31.99
N ILE A 74 -11.94 17.00 31.42
CA ILE A 74 -12.48 16.71 30.09
C ILE A 74 -13.94 16.28 30.23
N GLU A 75 -14.83 16.91 29.47
CA GLU A 75 -16.24 16.54 29.45
C GLU A 75 -16.45 15.26 28.65
N LEU A 76 -16.69 14.17 29.37
CA LEU A 76 -17.01 12.87 28.82
C LEU A 76 -18.49 12.58 29.00
N LYS A 77 -19.12 12.11 27.93
CA LYS A 77 -20.53 11.70 27.92
C LYS A 77 -20.63 10.19 27.89
N ARG A 78 -21.51 9.63 28.71
CA ARG A 78 -21.81 8.21 28.68
C ARG A 78 -22.75 7.89 27.52
N ASN A 79 -22.36 6.91 26.69
CA ASN A 79 -23.17 6.38 25.59
C ASN A 79 -23.29 4.86 25.75
N GLY A 80 -24.34 4.41 26.43
CA GLY A 80 -24.50 3.01 26.84
C GLY A 80 -23.43 2.58 27.85
N ASN A 81 -22.61 1.60 27.48
CA ASN A 81 -21.50 1.08 28.30
C ASN A 81 -20.16 1.76 28.00
N GLU A 82 -20.12 2.66 27.02
CA GLU A 82 -18.91 3.35 26.59
C GLU A 82 -18.95 4.83 26.98
N TYR A 83 -17.79 5.47 27.02
CA TYR A 83 -17.66 6.93 27.17
C TYR A 83 -17.18 7.53 25.86
N ILE A 84 -17.71 8.70 25.53
CA ILE A 84 -17.31 9.46 24.35
C ILE A 84 -16.93 10.89 24.75
N TYR A 85 -16.00 11.48 24.01
CA TYR A 85 -15.71 12.90 24.14
C TYR A 85 -16.81 13.72 23.43
N GLU A 86 -17.45 14.64 24.15
CA GLU A 86 -18.40 15.61 23.58
C GLU A 86 -17.89 17.02 23.92
N PRO A 87 -17.39 17.79 22.94
CA PRO A 87 -16.91 19.14 23.19
C PRO A 87 -18.01 20.06 23.73
N LYS A 88 -17.60 21.16 24.37
CA LYS A 88 -18.53 22.21 24.80
C LYS A 88 -19.12 22.97 23.60
N ASN A 89 -20.39 23.35 23.74
CA ASN A 89 -21.09 24.24 22.78
C ASN A 89 -21.10 23.74 21.33
N ILE A 90 -21.29 22.43 21.12
CA ILE A 90 -21.41 21.88 19.76
C ILE A 90 -22.67 22.40 19.06
N ILE A 91 -22.51 22.66 17.75
CA ILE A 91 -23.63 22.86 16.85
C ILE A 91 -23.58 21.75 15.81
N GLU A 92 -24.59 20.88 15.84
CA GLU A 92 -24.68 19.71 14.97
C GLU A 92 -25.79 19.91 13.93
N TYR A 93 -25.50 19.62 12.66
CA TYR A 93 -26.48 19.64 11.58
C TYR A 93 -26.24 18.48 10.61
N THR A 94 -27.26 18.17 9.79
CA THR A 94 -27.16 17.11 8.78
C THR A 94 -26.84 17.75 7.43
N PRO A 95 -25.72 17.38 6.77
CA PRO A 95 -25.40 17.84 5.42
C PRO A 95 -26.40 17.26 4.42
N GLU A 96 -26.54 17.90 3.27
CA GLU A 96 -27.38 17.34 2.22
C GLU A 96 -26.70 16.11 1.60
N SER A 97 -27.49 15.08 1.29
CA SER A 97 -27.03 13.94 0.51
C SER A 97 -27.41 14.11 -0.95
N PHE A 98 -26.58 13.57 -1.83
CA PHE A 98 -26.89 13.47 -3.25
C PHE A 98 -26.24 12.22 -3.84
N SER A 99 -26.79 11.78 -4.95
CA SER A 99 -26.16 10.80 -5.81
C SER A 99 -25.98 11.38 -7.21
N CYS A 100 -25.00 10.87 -7.94
CA CYS A 100 -24.79 11.24 -9.33
C CYS A 100 -24.31 10.07 -10.18
N ASN A 101 -24.66 10.11 -11.46
CA ASN A 101 -24.07 9.27 -12.49
C ASN A 101 -23.85 10.11 -13.76
N VAL A 102 -22.99 9.63 -14.64
CA VAL A 102 -22.53 10.37 -15.81
C VAL A 102 -22.91 9.58 -17.06
N LEU A 103 -23.64 10.25 -17.95
CA LEU A 103 -23.87 9.77 -19.31
C LEU A 103 -22.79 10.32 -20.22
N ILE A 104 -22.10 9.40 -20.90
CA ILE A 104 -21.10 9.73 -21.91
C ILE A 104 -21.49 9.16 -23.26
N LYS A 105 -20.99 9.78 -24.33
CA LYS A 105 -20.89 9.17 -25.66
C LYS A 105 -19.45 8.76 -25.88
N LYS A 106 -19.21 7.46 -26.12
CA LYS A 106 -17.90 6.93 -26.45
C LYS A 106 -17.43 7.52 -27.79
N ASN A 107 -16.14 7.73 -27.92
CA ASN A 107 -15.47 8.04 -29.18
C ASN A 107 -14.12 7.33 -29.22
N ILE A 108 -14.15 6.03 -28.89
CA ILE A 108 -12.96 5.23 -28.66
C ILE A 108 -12.36 4.85 -30.00
N THR A 109 -11.05 5.02 -30.15
CA THR A 109 -10.30 4.46 -31.28
C THR A 109 -9.90 3.04 -30.92
N PHE A 110 -10.19 2.08 -31.79
CA PHE A 110 -9.78 0.69 -31.58
C PHE A 110 -8.26 0.59 -31.41
N SER A 111 -7.82 -0.16 -30.40
CA SER A 111 -6.42 -0.39 -30.09
C SER A 111 -6.18 -1.84 -29.71
N ASN A 112 -5.18 -2.48 -30.32
CA ASN A 112 -4.78 -3.85 -29.99
C ASN A 112 -4.26 -4.01 -28.55
N ASN A 113 -3.91 -2.92 -27.88
CA ASN A 113 -3.40 -2.95 -26.50
C ASN A 113 -4.52 -2.98 -25.44
N ASN A 114 -5.75 -2.66 -25.83
CA ASN A 114 -6.88 -2.62 -24.91
C ASN A 114 -7.69 -3.91 -25.04
N ASN A 115 -8.12 -4.47 -23.91
CA ASN A 115 -9.02 -5.62 -23.93
C ASN A 115 -10.48 -5.14 -23.99
N TYR A 116 -11.26 -5.75 -24.87
CA TYR A 116 -12.67 -5.47 -25.07
C TYR A 116 -13.47 -6.75 -24.82
N ASN A 117 -14.06 -6.88 -23.64
CA ASN A 117 -15.00 -7.95 -23.34
C ASN A 117 -16.44 -7.42 -23.49
N LEU A 118 -17.10 -7.74 -24.59
CA LEU A 118 -18.46 -7.26 -24.84
C LEU A 118 -19.49 -8.23 -24.25
N LYS A 119 -20.52 -7.67 -23.62
CA LYS A 119 -21.69 -8.41 -23.17
C LYS A 119 -22.74 -8.45 -24.26
N ILE A 120 -22.95 -9.63 -24.83
CA ILE A 120 -23.89 -9.83 -25.93
C ILE A 120 -24.93 -10.87 -25.54
N SER A 121 -26.19 -10.59 -25.80
CA SER A 121 -27.26 -11.57 -25.60
C SER A 121 -28.12 -11.75 -26.84
N VAL A 122 -28.87 -12.83 -26.89
CA VAL A 122 -29.83 -13.16 -27.94
C VAL A 122 -31.21 -13.29 -27.31
N ILE A 123 -32.22 -12.67 -27.92
CA ILE A 123 -33.62 -12.93 -27.60
C ILE A 123 -34.08 -14.09 -28.49
N GLU A 124 -34.27 -15.24 -27.86
CA GLU A 124 -34.84 -16.44 -28.48
C GLU A 124 -35.67 -17.21 -27.43
N ASP A 125 -36.69 -17.90 -27.91
CA ASP A 125 -37.55 -18.77 -27.10
C ASP A 125 -37.36 -20.23 -27.53
N GLY A 126 -37.48 -21.16 -26.58
CA GLY A 126 -37.41 -22.62 -26.83
C GLY A 126 -36.12 -23.28 -26.34
N GLU A 127 -36.17 -24.61 -26.15
CA GLU A 127 -35.04 -25.39 -25.64
C GLU A 127 -33.92 -25.63 -26.67
N SER A 128 -34.18 -25.41 -27.96
CA SER A 128 -33.24 -25.71 -29.06
C SER A 128 -32.12 -24.68 -29.24
N LEU A 129 -32.27 -23.47 -28.71
CA LEU A 129 -31.27 -22.38 -28.71
C LEU A 129 -30.59 -22.18 -30.07
N GLU A 130 -31.35 -22.22 -31.17
CA GLU A 130 -30.78 -22.28 -32.53
C GLU A 130 -29.97 -21.02 -32.89
N ARG A 131 -30.45 -19.83 -32.51
CA ARG A 131 -29.76 -18.57 -32.83
C ARG A 131 -28.54 -18.38 -31.93
N SER A 132 -28.64 -18.68 -30.64
CA SER A 132 -27.47 -18.64 -29.77
C SER A 132 -26.43 -19.68 -30.19
N SER A 133 -26.84 -20.89 -30.57
CA SER A 133 -25.93 -21.93 -31.05
C SER A 133 -25.24 -21.54 -32.36
N SER A 134 -25.94 -20.80 -33.22
CA SER A 134 -25.35 -20.28 -34.45
C SER A 134 -24.36 -19.14 -34.16
N LEU A 135 -24.74 -18.16 -33.34
CA LEU A 135 -23.87 -17.02 -33.02
C LEU A 135 -22.65 -17.40 -32.17
N ILE A 136 -22.80 -18.36 -31.24
CA ILE A 136 -21.66 -18.84 -30.46
C ILE A 136 -20.59 -19.48 -31.37
N SER A 137 -21.00 -20.05 -32.51
CA SER A 137 -20.07 -20.64 -33.49
C SER A 137 -19.13 -19.63 -34.14
N ILE A 138 -19.38 -18.32 -34.05
CA ILE A 138 -18.46 -17.27 -34.49
C ILE A 138 -17.84 -16.48 -33.33
N PHE A 139 -18.43 -16.53 -32.13
CA PHE A 139 -17.97 -15.79 -30.95
C PHE A 139 -17.01 -16.57 -30.02
N ALA A 140 -17.24 -17.87 -29.87
CA ALA A 140 -16.60 -18.72 -28.86
C ALA A 140 -15.06 -18.69 -28.88
N ASP A 141 -14.48 -19.03 -30.03
CA ASP A 141 -13.04 -19.15 -30.26
C ASP A 141 -12.57 -18.25 -31.41
N ALA A 142 -13.27 -17.14 -31.65
CA ALA A 142 -13.00 -16.18 -32.73
C ALA A 142 -11.52 -15.78 -32.83
N TYR A 143 -10.89 -15.57 -31.66
CA TYR A 143 -9.47 -15.21 -31.51
C TYR A 143 -8.49 -16.30 -31.96
N ARG A 144 -8.91 -17.57 -32.00
CA ARG A 144 -8.09 -18.71 -32.47
C ARG A 144 -8.23 -18.91 -33.97
N ARG A 145 -9.38 -18.56 -34.55
CA ARG A 145 -9.71 -18.76 -35.96
C ARG A 145 -9.47 -17.53 -36.85
N ASP A 146 -8.80 -16.50 -36.32
CA ASP A 146 -8.56 -15.22 -37.01
C ASP A 146 -9.87 -14.56 -37.51
N ILE A 147 -10.97 -14.79 -36.80
CA ILE A 147 -12.27 -14.16 -37.08
C ILE A 147 -12.31 -12.77 -36.47
N ALA A 148 -11.71 -12.59 -35.29
CA ALA A 148 -11.59 -11.33 -34.58
C ALA A 148 -10.19 -11.16 -33.97
N PRO A 149 -9.71 -9.92 -33.81
CA PRO A 149 -8.51 -9.64 -33.02
C PRO A 149 -8.55 -10.29 -31.64
N SER A 150 -7.39 -10.72 -31.15
CA SER A 150 -7.28 -11.51 -29.92
C SER A 150 -7.65 -10.78 -28.62
N ASN A 151 -7.70 -9.46 -28.68
CA ASN A 151 -8.07 -8.57 -27.57
C ASN A 151 -9.58 -8.28 -27.54
N ILE A 152 -10.37 -8.82 -28.48
CA ILE A 152 -11.84 -8.77 -28.45
C ILE A 152 -12.37 -10.12 -27.96
N SER A 153 -13.22 -10.11 -26.95
CA SER A 153 -13.95 -11.27 -26.46
C SER A 153 -15.42 -10.96 -26.25
N ILE A 154 -16.25 -11.99 -26.32
CA ILE A 154 -17.68 -11.90 -26.01
C ILE A 154 -17.95 -12.79 -24.82
N ASN A 155 -18.70 -12.27 -23.84
CA ASN A 155 -19.15 -12.98 -22.64
C ASN A 155 -18.04 -13.83 -22.00
N ASN A 156 -16.86 -13.23 -21.77
CA ASN A 156 -15.70 -13.88 -21.16
C ASN A 156 -15.18 -15.12 -21.92
N LYS A 157 -15.30 -15.13 -23.26
CA LYS A 157 -14.85 -16.24 -24.13
C LYS A 157 -15.58 -17.57 -23.85
N SER A 158 -16.82 -17.48 -23.41
CA SER A 158 -17.67 -18.65 -23.22
C SER A 158 -17.88 -19.38 -24.55
N LEU A 159 -17.89 -20.71 -24.50
CA LEU A 159 -18.15 -21.58 -25.66
C LEU A 159 -19.60 -22.09 -25.69
N LYS A 160 -20.40 -21.72 -24.69
CA LYS A 160 -21.73 -22.26 -24.43
C LYS A 160 -22.83 -21.36 -25.01
N PRO A 161 -23.79 -21.87 -25.81
CA PRO A 161 -24.92 -21.09 -26.30
C PRO A 161 -25.67 -20.36 -25.17
N GLU A 162 -25.82 -21.00 -24.02
CA GLU A 162 -26.52 -20.46 -22.84
C GLU A 162 -25.88 -19.18 -22.31
N SER A 163 -24.61 -18.92 -22.62
CA SER A 163 -23.96 -17.66 -22.24
C SER A 163 -24.46 -16.45 -23.02
N LEU A 164 -25.15 -16.65 -24.13
CA LEU A 164 -25.85 -15.59 -24.88
C LEU A 164 -27.27 -15.38 -24.37
N ILE A 165 -27.74 -16.18 -23.41
CA ILE A 165 -29.05 -16.00 -22.78
C ILE A 165 -28.81 -15.29 -21.45
N THR A 166 -29.38 -14.10 -21.31
CA THR A 166 -29.20 -13.28 -20.11
C THR A 166 -30.45 -13.26 -19.23
N SER A 167 -30.24 -13.22 -17.91
CA SER A 167 -31.29 -12.90 -16.95
C SER A 167 -31.60 -11.40 -16.87
N SER A 168 -30.71 -10.53 -17.38
CA SER A 168 -30.88 -9.07 -17.37
C SER A 168 -30.49 -8.48 -18.72
N LEU A 169 -31.48 -8.00 -19.49
CA LEU A 169 -31.24 -7.36 -20.79
C LEU A 169 -30.47 -6.04 -20.64
N MET A 170 -30.66 -5.32 -19.53
CA MET A 170 -30.12 -3.98 -19.29
C MET A 170 -28.60 -3.96 -19.04
N GLU A 171 -27.98 -5.11 -18.83
CA GLU A 171 -26.53 -5.22 -18.59
C GLU A 171 -25.73 -5.52 -19.87
N ASN A 172 -26.40 -5.69 -21.02
CA ASN A 172 -25.74 -6.02 -22.28
C ASN A 172 -25.30 -4.78 -23.04
N ASP A 173 -24.17 -4.89 -23.73
CA ASP A 173 -23.71 -3.90 -24.69
C ASP A 173 -24.56 -3.96 -25.97
N ILE A 174 -24.85 -5.17 -26.45
CA ILE A 174 -25.63 -5.43 -27.67
C ILE A 174 -26.55 -6.63 -27.46
N ILE A 175 -27.81 -6.51 -27.90
CA ILE A 175 -28.77 -7.60 -27.92
C ILE A 175 -29.09 -7.96 -29.38
N PHE A 176 -29.08 -9.24 -29.72
CA PHE A 176 -29.55 -9.76 -31.01
C PHE A 176 -30.99 -10.23 -30.88
N ALA A 177 -31.83 -9.84 -31.84
CA ALA A 177 -33.20 -10.32 -31.93
C ALA A 177 -33.68 -10.34 -33.38
N HIS A 178 -34.85 -10.92 -33.59
CA HIS A 178 -35.54 -10.88 -34.87
C HIS A 178 -36.77 -9.99 -34.78
N SER A 179 -37.09 -9.37 -35.91
CA SER A 179 -38.26 -8.50 -36.04
C SER A 179 -38.77 -8.56 -37.47
N SER A 180 -40.03 -8.91 -37.66
CA SER A 180 -40.61 -9.00 -39.01
C SER A 180 -40.74 -7.64 -39.71
N ASP A 181 -40.86 -6.55 -38.96
CA ASP A 181 -41.11 -5.19 -39.44
C ASP A 181 -40.05 -4.15 -39.02
N GLY A 182 -39.05 -4.57 -38.26
CA GLY A 182 -38.02 -3.71 -37.66
C GLY A 182 -38.51 -2.83 -36.51
N VAL A 183 -39.73 -3.03 -36.01
CA VAL A 183 -40.35 -2.28 -34.90
C VAL A 183 -40.74 -3.19 -33.73
N ASN A 184 -41.20 -4.40 -34.04
CA ASN A 184 -41.68 -5.36 -33.04
C ASN A 184 -40.79 -6.60 -33.01
N ILE A 185 -40.35 -7.01 -31.83
CA ILE A 185 -39.52 -8.20 -31.67
C ILE A 185 -40.39 -9.45 -31.74
N THR A 186 -39.96 -10.44 -32.51
CA THR A 186 -40.65 -11.71 -32.69
C THR A 186 -39.78 -12.91 -32.32
N ASN A 187 -40.41 -13.98 -31.85
CA ASN A 187 -39.76 -15.26 -31.58
C ASN A 187 -39.55 -16.06 -32.89
N SER A 188 -39.05 -17.30 -32.77
CA SER A 188 -38.84 -18.20 -33.91
C SER A 188 -40.12 -18.55 -34.67
N ASP A 189 -41.27 -18.51 -34.00
CA ASP A 189 -42.59 -18.80 -34.57
C ASP A 189 -43.30 -17.54 -35.11
N ASN A 190 -42.58 -16.42 -35.21
CA ASN A 190 -43.09 -15.10 -35.59
C ASN A 190 -44.18 -14.55 -34.66
N GLU A 191 -44.24 -15.04 -33.42
CA GLU A 191 -45.10 -14.48 -32.38
C GLU A 191 -44.42 -13.27 -31.73
N LEU A 192 -45.23 -12.29 -31.34
CA LEU A 192 -44.76 -11.06 -30.72
C LEU A 192 -44.22 -11.34 -29.31
N ILE A 193 -43.00 -10.88 -29.05
CA ILE A 193 -42.41 -10.87 -27.71
C ILE A 193 -42.66 -9.47 -27.12
N ASP A 194 -43.16 -9.41 -25.88
CA ASP A 194 -43.42 -8.15 -25.16
C ASP A 194 -42.12 -7.49 -24.66
N ILE A 195 -41.28 -7.06 -25.60
CA ILE A 195 -40.06 -6.31 -25.36
C ILE A 195 -40.11 -5.02 -26.16
N ASN A 196 -40.13 -3.90 -25.44
CA ASN A 196 -40.19 -2.58 -26.03
C ASN A 196 -38.77 -2.10 -26.44
N ILE A 197 -38.53 -1.97 -27.76
CA ILE A 197 -37.26 -1.48 -28.32
C ILE A 197 -36.88 -0.11 -27.74
N ASP A 198 -37.84 0.82 -27.66
CA ASP A 198 -37.59 2.18 -27.16
C ASP A 198 -37.10 2.17 -25.71
N ASN A 199 -37.60 1.24 -24.88
CA ASN A 199 -37.14 1.08 -23.51
C ASN A 199 -35.69 0.57 -23.46
N LEU A 200 -35.30 -0.41 -24.29
CA LEU A 200 -33.92 -0.90 -24.35
C LEU A 200 -32.97 0.22 -24.77
N LEU A 201 -33.30 0.94 -25.85
CA LEU A 201 -32.49 2.06 -26.33
C LEU A 201 -32.35 3.16 -25.27
N ASN A 202 -33.44 3.52 -24.56
CA ASN A 202 -33.41 4.53 -23.49
C ASN A 202 -32.55 4.11 -22.29
N ASN A 203 -32.32 2.81 -22.09
CA ASN A 203 -31.38 2.29 -21.08
C ASN A 203 -29.96 2.13 -21.63
N HIS A 204 -29.65 2.74 -22.77
CA HIS A 204 -28.34 2.72 -23.43
C HIS A 204 -27.88 1.34 -23.90
N VAL A 205 -28.82 0.41 -24.08
CA VAL A 205 -28.55 -0.90 -24.68
C VAL A 205 -28.69 -0.79 -26.19
N ASN A 206 -27.72 -1.33 -26.94
CA ASN A 206 -27.80 -1.38 -28.40
C ASN A 206 -28.51 -2.66 -28.84
N LEU A 207 -29.26 -2.59 -29.93
CA LEU A 207 -30.07 -3.71 -30.43
C LEU A 207 -29.69 -4.01 -31.88
N TRP A 208 -29.48 -5.27 -32.21
CA TRP A 208 -29.30 -5.78 -33.56
C TRP A 208 -30.53 -6.59 -33.95
N LEU A 209 -31.27 -6.11 -34.94
CA LEU A 209 -32.44 -6.76 -35.49
C LEU A 209 -32.15 -7.37 -36.86
N SER A 210 -32.39 -8.68 -36.93
CA SER A 210 -32.59 -9.40 -38.17
C SER A 210 -34.01 -9.16 -38.67
N ILE A 211 -34.18 -8.62 -39.88
CA ILE A 211 -35.50 -8.18 -40.36
C ILE A 211 -35.94 -8.85 -41.67
N ASP A 212 -37.27 -8.99 -41.82
CA ASP A 212 -37.92 -9.41 -43.06
C ASP A 212 -38.33 -8.23 -43.93
N SER A 213 -38.82 -7.16 -43.30
CA SER A 213 -39.30 -5.95 -43.95
C SER A 213 -38.97 -4.71 -43.13
N PHE A 214 -38.92 -3.54 -43.78
CA PHE A 214 -38.75 -2.25 -43.12
C PHE A 214 -39.45 -1.14 -43.91
N GLU A 215 -40.74 -1.35 -44.15
CA GLU A 215 -41.55 -0.55 -45.07
C GLU A 215 -40.84 -0.40 -46.44
N ASP A 216 -41.03 0.74 -47.11
CA ASP A 216 -40.42 1.03 -48.40
C ASP A 216 -38.90 1.26 -48.34
N SER A 217 -38.32 1.29 -47.14
CA SER A 217 -36.88 1.57 -46.93
C SER A 217 -36.00 0.34 -47.20
N LEU A 218 -36.57 -0.86 -47.16
CA LEU A 218 -35.87 -2.10 -47.54
C LEU A 218 -36.30 -2.53 -48.95
N ILE A 219 -35.36 -2.54 -49.89
CA ILE A 219 -35.62 -2.76 -51.31
C ILE A 219 -35.02 -4.09 -51.76
N PRO A 220 -35.78 -4.94 -52.48
CA PRO A 220 -35.26 -6.17 -53.05
C PRO A 220 -34.22 -5.88 -54.14
N GLN A 221 -33.16 -6.69 -54.17
CA GLN A 221 -32.05 -6.60 -55.12
C GLN A 221 -31.83 -7.99 -55.75
N GLU A 222 -31.75 -8.05 -57.08
CA GLU A 222 -31.66 -9.33 -57.80
C GLU A 222 -30.36 -10.10 -57.52
N ASN A 223 -29.24 -9.39 -57.36
CA ASN A 223 -27.96 -9.98 -56.98
C ASN A 223 -27.15 -8.97 -56.17
N ILE A 224 -26.48 -9.46 -55.12
CA ILE A 224 -25.46 -8.72 -54.37
C ILE A 224 -24.17 -9.54 -54.45
N GLU A 225 -23.14 -9.01 -55.10
CA GLU A 225 -21.82 -9.65 -55.13
C GLU A 225 -21.06 -9.41 -53.81
N ASN A 226 -21.21 -8.21 -53.23
CA ASN A 226 -20.53 -7.81 -52.00
C ASN A 226 -21.44 -6.95 -51.12
N ILE A 227 -21.37 -7.17 -49.80
CA ILE A 227 -21.78 -6.15 -48.84
C ILE A 227 -20.67 -5.09 -48.80
N THR A 228 -21.01 -3.85 -49.13
CA THR A 228 -20.04 -2.74 -49.21
C THR A 228 -20.27 -1.76 -48.07
N ILE A 229 -19.25 -1.60 -47.21
CA ILE A 229 -19.24 -0.63 -46.11
C ILE A 229 -18.96 0.77 -46.68
N TYR A 230 -19.82 1.72 -46.35
CA TYR A 230 -19.67 3.12 -46.73
C TYR A 230 -18.88 3.92 -45.70
N GLU A 231 -19.01 3.57 -44.42
CA GLU A 231 -18.33 4.20 -43.30
C GLU A 231 -16.84 3.82 -43.20
N ASP A 232 -16.17 4.42 -42.21
CA ASP A 232 -14.81 4.04 -41.83
C ASP A 232 -14.81 2.75 -41.00
N THR A 233 -13.95 1.83 -41.39
CA THR A 233 -13.73 0.57 -40.69
C THR A 233 -12.94 0.81 -39.41
N SER A 234 -13.40 0.19 -38.32
CA SER A 234 -12.81 0.20 -36.99
C SER A 234 -11.77 -0.90 -36.78
N ILE A 235 -11.89 -2.07 -37.44
CA ILE A 235 -11.01 -3.22 -37.16
C ILE A 235 -10.19 -3.67 -38.39
N PHE A 236 -10.86 -4.14 -39.45
CA PHE A 236 -10.20 -4.97 -40.46
C PHE A 236 -9.66 -4.20 -41.67
N ASN A 237 -10.02 -2.93 -41.83
CA ASN A 237 -9.72 -2.15 -43.04
C ASN A 237 -10.27 -2.81 -44.33
N ILE A 238 -11.33 -3.61 -44.22
CA ILE A 238 -12.03 -4.27 -45.34
C ILE A 238 -13.35 -3.54 -45.60
N LYS A 239 -13.53 -3.01 -46.81
CA LYS A 239 -14.78 -2.34 -47.21
C LYS A 239 -15.75 -3.23 -48.00
N GLN A 240 -15.32 -4.38 -48.50
CA GLN A 240 -16.15 -5.26 -49.34
C GLN A 240 -16.12 -6.69 -48.80
N TYR A 241 -17.29 -7.24 -48.54
CA TYR A 241 -17.49 -8.60 -48.02
C TYR A 241 -18.26 -9.43 -49.05
N PRO A 242 -17.59 -10.38 -49.73
CA PRO A 242 -18.20 -11.21 -50.76
C PRO A 242 -19.41 -11.96 -50.22
N GLN A 243 -20.47 -12.01 -51.02
CA GLN A 243 -21.66 -12.82 -50.73
C GLN A 243 -21.67 -14.03 -51.66
N ASN A 244 -21.82 -15.22 -51.08
CA ASN A 244 -21.95 -16.44 -51.85
C ASN A 244 -23.37 -16.51 -52.42
N LYS A 245 -23.48 -16.40 -53.74
CA LYS A 245 -24.77 -16.52 -54.42
C LYS A 245 -25.36 -17.91 -54.19
N LYS A 246 -26.43 -18.00 -53.41
CA LYS A 246 -27.23 -19.23 -53.27
C LYS A 246 -28.44 -19.16 -54.21
N GLU A 247 -28.79 -20.30 -54.82
CA GLU A 247 -29.98 -20.40 -55.66
C GLU A 247 -31.24 -20.13 -54.81
N ASN A 248 -32.12 -19.26 -55.30
CA ASN A 248 -33.40 -18.85 -54.68
C ASN A 248 -33.32 -17.93 -53.44
N GLU A 249 -32.18 -17.31 -53.13
CA GLU A 249 -32.13 -16.25 -52.11
C GLU A 249 -32.51 -14.88 -52.68
N HIS A 250 -33.42 -14.18 -52.02
CA HIS A 250 -33.73 -12.78 -52.29
C HIS A 250 -32.82 -11.90 -51.44
N TYR A 251 -32.02 -11.06 -52.10
CA TYR A 251 -31.19 -10.08 -51.43
C TYR A 251 -31.96 -8.77 -51.21
N PHE A 252 -31.59 -8.05 -50.17
CA PHE A 252 -32.21 -6.76 -49.84
C PHE A 252 -31.16 -5.72 -49.48
N ILE A 253 -31.41 -4.46 -49.86
CA ILE A 253 -30.59 -3.29 -49.54
C ILE A 253 -31.46 -2.19 -48.91
N PHE A 254 -30.84 -1.31 -48.13
CA PHE A 254 -31.52 -0.14 -47.57
C PHE A 254 -31.43 1.06 -48.53
N ASP A 255 -32.56 1.73 -48.75
CA ASP A 255 -32.64 2.99 -49.49
C ASP A 255 -32.21 4.16 -48.60
N ALA A 256 -31.06 4.76 -48.93
CA ALA A 256 -30.51 5.90 -48.21
C ALA A 256 -31.43 7.13 -48.16
N ASN A 257 -32.43 7.24 -49.04
CA ASN A 257 -33.35 8.37 -49.14
C ASN A 257 -34.68 8.16 -48.40
N LYS A 258 -34.98 6.95 -47.95
CA LYS A 258 -36.24 6.64 -47.27
C LYS A 258 -36.04 6.48 -45.77
N ARG A 259 -37.06 6.81 -45.01
CA ARG A 259 -37.07 6.77 -43.54
C ARG A 259 -38.33 6.07 -43.09
N HIS A 260 -38.20 5.24 -42.07
CA HIS A 260 -39.31 4.51 -41.50
C HIS A 260 -40.11 5.40 -40.56
N LYS A 261 -41.44 5.35 -40.62
CA LYS A 261 -42.31 6.32 -39.92
C LYS A 261 -42.13 6.35 -38.40
N ASN A 262 -41.79 5.21 -37.79
CA ASN A 262 -41.59 5.09 -36.33
C ASN A 262 -40.26 5.68 -35.84
N TYR A 263 -39.32 5.95 -36.75
CA TYR A 263 -37.99 6.44 -36.42
C TYR A 263 -37.78 7.80 -37.10
N SER A 264 -38.42 8.84 -36.57
CA SER A 264 -38.36 10.22 -37.09
C SER A 264 -36.95 10.82 -36.99
N SER A 265 -36.53 11.55 -38.02
CA SER A 265 -35.21 12.19 -38.08
C SER A 265 -34.98 13.31 -37.04
N ASP A 266 -36.03 13.78 -36.36
CA ASP A 266 -35.90 14.75 -35.26
C ASP A 266 -35.24 14.13 -34.01
N ILE A 267 -35.41 12.82 -33.83
CA ILE A 267 -34.96 12.06 -32.65
C ILE A 267 -33.83 11.10 -33.03
N TYR A 268 -33.90 10.56 -34.25
CA TYR A 268 -33.04 9.49 -34.73
C TYR A 268 -32.11 9.95 -35.85
N ASN A 269 -30.84 9.55 -35.76
CA ASN A 269 -29.86 9.74 -36.81
C ASN A 269 -29.65 8.45 -37.59
N TYR A 270 -29.77 8.50 -38.91
CA TYR A 270 -29.64 7.34 -39.79
C TYR A 270 -28.23 7.29 -40.38
N ILE A 271 -27.56 6.17 -40.17
CA ILE A 271 -26.21 5.88 -40.64
C ILE A 271 -26.32 4.67 -41.58
N ASN A 272 -26.22 4.94 -42.89
CA ASN A 272 -26.14 3.88 -43.89
C ASN A 272 -24.74 3.27 -43.80
N PHE A 273 -24.57 2.29 -42.92
CA PHE A 273 -23.26 1.70 -42.65
C PHE A 273 -22.76 0.88 -43.85
N ALA A 274 -23.64 0.07 -44.42
CA ALA A 274 -23.40 -0.68 -45.65
C ALA A 274 -24.68 -0.77 -46.48
N ASN A 275 -24.58 -1.23 -47.73
CA ASN A 275 -25.76 -1.45 -48.59
C ASN A 275 -26.88 -2.27 -47.91
N SER A 276 -26.53 -3.25 -47.09
CA SER A 276 -27.51 -4.11 -46.38
C SER A 276 -27.42 -4.01 -44.85
N ILE A 277 -26.82 -2.94 -44.32
CA ILE A 277 -26.74 -2.69 -42.88
C ILE A 277 -27.07 -1.22 -42.62
N LEU A 278 -28.18 -0.99 -41.93
CA LEU A 278 -28.60 0.34 -41.49
C LEU A 278 -28.41 0.44 -39.98
N ILE A 279 -27.79 1.53 -39.52
CA ILE A 279 -27.68 1.83 -38.09
C ILE A 279 -28.50 3.09 -37.82
N ILE A 280 -29.42 3.01 -36.87
CA ILE A 280 -30.24 4.13 -36.42
C ILE A 280 -29.81 4.47 -34.98
N GLU A 281 -29.18 5.63 -34.81
CA GLU A 281 -28.80 6.16 -33.50
C GLU A 281 -29.98 6.92 -32.90
N LYS A 282 -30.43 6.53 -31.70
CA LYS A 282 -31.31 7.36 -30.88
C LYS A 282 -30.45 8.30 -30.05
N LYS A 283 -30.61 9.61 -30.24
CA LYS A 283 -29.77 10.61 -29.56
C LYS A 283 -29.84 10.44 -28.04
N ASP A 284 -28.67 10.43 -27.40
CA ASP A 284 -28.47 10.32 -25.95
C ASP A 284 -29.00 9.01 -25.34
N ALA A 285 -29.20 7.98 -26.16
CA ALA A 285 -29.81 6.70 -25.80
C ALA A 285 -28.98 5.51 -26.37
N GLY A 286 -29.53 4.67 -27.25
CA GLY A 286 -28.87 3.49 -27.82
C GLY A 286 -28.88 3.48 -29.35
N HIS A 287 -28.22 2.47 -29.94
CA HIS A 287 -28.23 2.25 -31.40
C HIS A 287 -29.08 1.04 -31.77
N LEU A 288 -29.81 1.16 -32.87
CA LEU A 288 -30.54 0.08 -33.52
C LEU A 288 -29.83 -0.30 -34.82
N ILE A 289 -29.30 -1.51 -34.90
CA ILE A 289 -28.67 -2.09 -36.08
C ILE A 289 -29.72 -2.94 -36.79
N LEU A 290 -29.95 -2.70 -38.07
CA LEU A 290 -30.94 -3.39 -38.88
C LEU A 290 -30.23 -4.10 -40.03
N THR A 291 -30.48 -5.39 -40.17
CA THR A 291 -29.94 -6.20 -41.26
C THR A 291 -30.99 -7.18 -41.79
N PRO A 292 -31.06 -7.42 -43.11
CA PRO A 292 -31.85 -8.52 -43.64
C PRO A 292 -31.34 -9.88 -43.10
N ASN A 293 -32.24 -10.86 -42.96
CA ASN A 293 -31.90 -12.17 -42.38
C ASN A 293 -30.70 -12.87 -43.03
N TYR A 294 -30.51 -12.72 -44.34
CA TYR A 294 -29.42 -13.40 -45.05
C TYR A 294 -28.03 -13.05 -44.49
N VAL A 295 -27.86 -11.85 -43.91
CA VAL A 295 -26.60 -11.40 -43.31
C VAL A 295 -26.22 -12.27 -42.11
N LEU A 296 -27.21 -12.62 -41.28
CA LEU A 296 -27.02 -13.44 -40.09
C LEU A 296 -27.25 -14.95 -40.34
N ASN A 297 -27.79 -15.35 -41.48
CA ASN A 297 -27.91 -16.77 -41.86
C ASN A 297 -26.59 -17.33 -42.42
N ASP A 298 -25.74 -16.49 -43.01
CA ASP A 298 -24.39 -16.86 -43.48
C ASP A 298 -23.30 -16.34 -42.53
N LEU A 299 -23.36 -16.79 -41.26
CA LEU A 299 -22.46 -16.31 -40.20
C LEU A 299 -20.99 -16.57 -40.50
N GLU A 300 -20.64 -17.72 -41.10
CA GLU A 300 -19.24 -18.05 -41.38
C GLU A 300 -18.62 -17.08 -42.38
N SER A 301 -19.33 -16.77 -43.47
CA SER A 301 -18.86 -15.82 -44.50
C SER A 301 -18.86 -14.38 -43.99
N ASN A 302 -19.83 -14.03 -43.13
CA ASN A 302 -20.03 -12.67 -42.63
C ASN A 302 -19.38 -12.42 -41.25
N ALA A 303 -18.64 -13.37 -40.68
CA ALA A 303 -18.15 -13.26 -39.30
C ALA A 303 -17.32 -11.99 -39.06
N LYS A 304 -16.37 -11.67 -39.96
CA LYS A 304 -15.55 -10.45 -39.89
C LYS A 304 -16.40 -9.18 -40.01
N LEU A 305 -17.41 -9.18 -40.89
CA LEU A 305 -18.37 -8.07 -41.03
C LEU A 305 -19.19 -7.87 -39.75
N ILE A 306 -19.65 -8.95 -39.12
CA ILE A 306 -20.42 -8.89 -37.86
C ILE A 306 -19.59 -8.23 -36.77
N TYR A 307 -18.33 -8.65 -36.59
CA TYR A 307 -17.41 -8.02 -35.63
C TYR A 307 -17.13 -6.55 -35.97
N GLU A 308 -16.98 -6.21 -37.25
CA GLU A 308 -16.76 -4.85 -37.72
C GLU A 308 -17.93 -3.92 -37.31
N VAL A 309 -19.17 -4.37 -37.50
CA VAL A 309 -20.39 -3.61 -37.12
C VAL A 309 -20.54 -3.53 -35.59
N ILE A 310 -20.35 -4.64 -34.88
CA ILE A 310 -20.40 -4.70 -33.41
C ILE A 310 -19.46 -3.65 -32.83
N MET A 311 -18.20 -3.63 -33.27
CA MET A 311 -17.21 -2.70 -32.74
C MET A 311 -17.45 -1.27 -33.20
N TYR A 312 -17.90 -1.07 -34.45
CA TYR A 312 -18.25 0.27 -34.92
C TYR A 312 -19.26 0.96 -33.99
N VAL A 313 -20.32 0.22 -33.63
CA VAL A 313 -21.36 0.70 -32.70
C VAL A 313 -20.83 0.78 -31.27
N PHE A 314 -20.20 -0.27 -30.76
CA PHE A 314 -19.72 -0.33 -29.37
C PHE A 314 -18.75 0.82 -29.04
N LEU A 315 -17.85 1.17 -29.95
CA LEU A 315 -16.85 2.23 -29.76
C LEU A 315 -17.45 3.65 -29.79
N ARG A 316 -18.68 3.79 -30.28
CA ARG A 316 -19.43 5.06 -30.45
C ARG A 316 -20.72 5.11 -29.63
N SER A 317 -21.02 4.05 -28.87
CA SER A 317 -22.24 3.93 -28.08
C SER A 317 -22.26 4.89 -26.91
N TYR A 318 -23.43 5.08 -26.34
CA TYR A 318 -23.56 5.74 -25.05
C TYR A 318 -23.22 4.78 -23.92
N TYR A 319 -22.85 5.33 -22.77
CA TYR A 319 -22.60 4.58 -21.54
C TYR A 319 -23.02 5.42 -20.34
N LEU A 320 -23.82 4.82 -19.46
CA LEU A 320 -24.22 5.42 -18.20
C LEU A 320 -23.38 4.79 -17.07
N SER A 321 -22.67 5.64 -16.33
CA SER A 321 -21.82 5.18 -15.23
C SER A 321 -22.62 4.56 -14.08
N LYS A 322 -21.94 3.81 -13.22
CA LYS A 322 -22.47 3.46 -11.90
C LYS A 322 -22.78 4.74 -11.09
N THR A 323 -23.75 4.63 -10.19
CA THR A 323 -24.14 5.73 -9.30
C THR A 323 -23.13 5.92 -8.17
N ALA A 324 -22.63 7.13 -8.02
CA ALA A 324 -21.84 7.58 -6.87
C ALA A 324 -22.73 8.28 -5.84
N TYR A 325 -22.47 8.05 -4.57
CA TYR A 325 -23.16 8.71 -3.45
C TYR A 325 -22.20 9.60 -2.67
N SER A 326 -22.66 10.79 -2.30
CA SER A 326 -21.91 11.72 -1.46
C SER A 326 -22.83 12.56 -0.60
N TRP A 327 -22.24 13.20 0.41
CA TRP A 327 -22.80 14.34 1.12
C TRP A 327 -22.22 15.64 0.55
N ILE A 328 -22.85 16.77 0.85
CA ILE A 328 -22.35 18.09 0.49
C ILE A 328 -22.67 19.15 1.56
N THR A 329 -21.70 20.03 1.81
CA THR A 329 -21.80 21.18 2.71
C THR A 329 -21.46 22.48 1.99
N THR A 330 -22.04 23.57 2.48
CA THR A 330 -21.80 24.94 2.02
C THR A 330 -20.37 25.37 2.35
N GLU A 331 -19.92 25.09 3.57
CA GLU A 331 -18.57 25.38 4.04
C GLU A 331 -17.72 24.10 4.10
N PRO A 332 -16.41 24.19 3.87
CA PRO A 332 -15.53 23.02 3.82
C PRO A 332 -15.42 22.38 5.21
N ILE A 333 -15.53 21.04 5.22
CA ILE A 333 -15.30 20.22 6.39
C ILE A 333 -13.80 20.11 6.64
N ASP A 334 -13.36 20.44 7.87
CA ASP A 334 -11.96 20.40 8.28
C ASP A 334 -11.51 18.95 8.51
N TYR A 335 -12.33 18.12 9.18
CA TYR A 335 -11.96 16.73 9.53
C TYR A 335 -13.14 15.76 9.33
N MET A 336 -12.84 14.48 9.09
CA MET A 336 -13.85 13.42 9.06
C MET A 336 -13.46 12.27 9.97
N SER A 337 -14.45 11.49 10.41
CA SER A 337 -14.22 10.27 11.16
C SER A 337 -13.19 9.37 10.46
N TYR A 338 -12.25 8.83 11.24
CA TYR A 338 -11.09 8.04 10.77
C TYR A 338 -10.03 8.81 9.95
N SER A 339 -10.15 10.14 9.81
CA SER A 339 -9.11 11.00 9.23
C SER A 339 -8.44 11.84 10.30
N TYR A 340 -7.11 11.71 10.42
CA TYR A 340 -6.29 12.55 11.30
C TYR A 340 -5.86 13.86 10.62
N ASN A 341 -5.80 13.85 9.29
CA ASN A 341 -5.39 15.01 8.50
C ASN A 341 -6.57 15.93 8.25
N LYS A 342 -6.26 17.24 8.21
CA LYS A 342 -7.20 18.28 7.81
C LYS A 342 -7.47 18.16 6.30
N LEU A 343 -8.74 18.16 5.92
CA LEU A 343 -9.22 17.86 4.57
C LEU A 343 -9.61 19.11 3.80
N ASN A 344 -10.38 20.00 4.42
CA ASN A 344 -10.99 21.18 3.78
C ASN A 344 -11.78 20.82 2.51
N ILE A 345 -12.78 19.94 2.63
CA ILE A 345 -13.60 19.49 1.49
C ILE A 345 -15.09 19.75 1.74
N ASN A 346 -15.81 20.14 0.68
CA ASN A 346 -17.26 20.36 0.72
C ASN A 346 -18.08 19.11 0.45
N HIS A 347 -17.48 18.07 -0.13
CA HIS A 347 -18.11 16.78 -0.40
C HIS A 347 -17.01 15.71 -0.52
N LYS A 348 -17.40 14.44 -0.45
CA LYS A 348 -16.47 13.32 -0.69
C LYS A 348 -15.97 13.37 -2.14
N ASN A 349 -14.69 13.03 -2.37
CA ASN A 349 -14.15 12.98 -3.73
C ASN A 349 -14.92 11.96 -4.58
N ILE A 350 -15.42 12.41 -5.73
CA ILE A 350 -16.03 11.58 -6.78
C ILE A 350 -15.18 11.79 -8.03
N ASN A 351 -14.62 10.72 -8.58
CA ASN A 351 -13.73 10.78 -9.73
C ASN A 351 -14.37 10.10 -10.95
N ILE A 352 -14.49 10.83 -12.06
CA ILE A 352 -15.16 10.35 -13.27
C ILE A 352 -14.46 9.13 -13.87
N ASN A 353 -13.13 9.10 -13.87
CA ASN A 353 -12.38 7.96 -14.42
C ASN A 353 -12.72 6.69 -13.64
N LYS A 354 -12.86 6.80 -12.31
CA LYS A 354 -13.31 5.68 -11.46
C LYS A 354 -14.76 5.28 -11.70
N LEU A 355 -15.65 6.23 -12.03
CA LEU A 355 -17.04 5.92 -12.37
C LEU A 355 -17.19 5.22 -13.72
N LEU A 356 -16.28 5.52 -14.65
CA LEU A 356 -16.23 4.94 -15.99
C LEU A 356 -15.38 3.66 -16.06
N LEU A 357 -14.75 3.24 -14.94
CA LEU A 357 -14.09 1.95 -14.86
C LEU A 357 -15.14 0.85 -15.04
N ASN A 358 -14.96 0.08 -16.11
CA ASN A 358 -15.69 -1.14 -16.37
C ASN A 358 -14.71 -2.32 -16.25
N ASP A 359 -15.13 -3.38 -15.55
CA ASP A 359 -14.32 -4.59 -15.34
C ASP A 359 -14.07 -5.33 -16.68
N ASP A 360 -14.95 -5.09 -17.65
CA ASP A 360 -14.95 -5.76 -18.95
C ASP A 360 -14.10 -5.05 -20.03
N TYR A 361 -13.93 -3.72 -19.92
CA TYR A 361 -13.17 -2.93 -20.90
C TYR A 361 -12.81 -1.54 -20.37
N ASP A 362 -11.73 -0.96 -20.89
CA ASP A 362 -11.33 0.41 -20.56
C ASP A 362 -11.86 1.42 -21.59
N ILE A 363 -12.63 2.40 -21.11
CA ILE A 363 -13.14 3.52 -21.92
C ILE A 363 -12.04 4.57 -22.13
N GLY A 364 -11.06 4.65 -21.23
CA GLY A 364 -10.01 5.65 -21.23
C GLY A 364 -10.55 7.07 -21.23
N ASN A 365 -9.84 7.98 -21.91
CA ASN A 365 -10.18 9.41 -21.97
C ASN A 365 -10.91 9.80 -23.27
N GLN A 366 -11.32 8.81 -24.08
CA GLN A 366 -11.88 9.03 -25.41
C GLN A 366 -13.41 9.03 -25.39
N TYR A 367 -13.98 10.04 -24.74
CA TYR A 367 -15.43 10.19 -24.62
C TYR A 367 -15.84 11.66 -24.56
N ARG A 368 -17.13 11.90 -24.78
CA ARG A 368 -17.76 13.20 -24.54
C ARG A 368 -18.81 13.06 -23.44
N ILE A 369 -18.75 13.91 -22.42
CA ILE A 369 -19.81 13.99 -21.41
C ILE A 369 -21.06 14.58 -22.05
N ILE A 370 -22.18 13.88 -21.91
CA ILE A 370 -23.48 14.28 -22.44
C ILE A 370 -24.30 14.92 -21.32
N ASN A 371 -24.38 14.23 -20.18
CA ASN A 371 -25.14 14.70 -19.04
C ASN A 371 -24.55 14.16 -17.73
N ILE A 372 -24.82 14.88 -16.64
CA ILE A 372 -24.55 14.45 -15.27
C ILE A 372 -25.88 14.52 -14.53
N PHE A 373 -26.45 13.37 -14.23
CA PHE A 373 -27.69 13.33 -13.47
C PHE A 373 -27.36 13.41 -12.00
N ILE A 374 -28.08 14.28 -11.28
CA ILE A 374 -27.91 14.51 -9.85
C ILE A 374 -29.28 14.31 -9.20
N SER A 375 -29.35 13.51 -8.15
CA SER A 375 -30.63 13.14 -7.52
C SER A 375 -31.23 14.23 -6.61
N ASN A 376 -30.51 15.31 -6.35
CA ASN A 376 -30.91 16.38 -5.44
C ASN A 376 -30.85 17.73 -6.18
N ASP A 377 -32.01 18.37 -6.33
CA ASP A 377 -32.18 19.64 -7.05
C ASP A 377 -31.42 20.81 -6.43
N ASN A 378 -31.08 20.74 -5.13
CA ASN A 378 -30.27 21.75 -4.44
C ASN A 378 -28.77 21.63 -4.74
N VAL A 379 -28.34 20.61 -5.47
CA VAL A 379 -26.93 20.37 -5.78
C VAL A 379 -26.68 20.53 -7.27
N LYS A 380 -25.65 21.29 -7.64
CA LYS A 380 -25.23 21.49 -9.03
C LYS A 380 -23.80 21.06 -9.25
N PHE A 381 -23.56 20.52 -10.45
CA PHE A 381 -22.22 20.24 -10.93
C PHE A 381 -21.50 21.55 -11.29
N LYS A 382 -20.29 21.71 -10.76
CA LYS A 382 -19.43 22.89 -10.97
C LYS A 382 -18.45 22.70 -12.13
N GLY A 383 -17.88 21.50 -12.24
CA GLY A 383 -16.82 21.21 -13.20
C GLY A 383 -15.95 20.03 -12.78
N LEU A 384 -14.96 19.73 -13.62
CA LEU A 384 -13.95 18.69 -13.41
C LEU A 384 -12.55 19.32 -13.35
N ASN A 385 -11.64 18.76 -12.56
CA ASN A 385 -10.21 19.07 -12.69
C ASN A 385 -9.52 18.17 -13.75
N SER A 386 -8.23 18.40 -13.98
CA SER A 386 -7.39 17.62 -14.89
C SER A 386 -7.26 16.13 -14.51
N ASN A 387 -7.48 15.79 -13.24
CA ASN A 387 -7.37 14.43 -12.73
C ASN A 387 -8.71 13.66 -12.80
N GLY A 388 -9.77 14.32 -13.27
CA GLY A 388 -11.11 13.74 -13.34
C GLY A 388 -11.92 13.83 -12.06
N ASP A 389 -11.48 14.57 -11.03
CA ASP A 389 -12.30 14.80 -9.85
C ASP A 389 -13.45 15.76 -10.18
N MET A 390 -14.66 15.36 -9.82
CA MET A 390 -15.91 16.08 -10.05
C MET A 390 -16.19 16.99 -8.86
N TYR A 391 -16.51 18.25 -9.13
CA TYR A 391 -16.86 19.24 -8.10
C TYR A 391 -18.34 19.58 -8.15
N PHE A 392 -18.94 19.66 -6.97
CA PHE A 392 -20.35 20.02 -6.78
C PHE A 392 -20.49 21.18 -5.80
N TYR A 393 -21.59 21.91 -5.90
CA TYR A 393 -21.91 23.00 -4.98
C TYR A 393 -23.41 23.02 -4.64
N LYS A 394 -23.74 23.50 -3.45
CA LYS A 394 -25.13 23.74 -3.03
C LYS A 394 -25.63 25.05 -3.62
N ILE A 395 -26.88 25.06 -4.10
CA ILE A 395 -27.55 26.27 -4.56
C ILE A 395 -28.01 27.11 -3.36
N ASN A 396 -28.52 26.45 -2.31
CA ASN A 396 -29.08 27.09 -1.13
C ASN A 396 -28.15 26.87 0.08
N ASN A 397 -27.81 27.96 0.77
CA ASN A 397 -26.98 27.92 1.99
C ASN A 397 -27.86 27.69 3.22
N ILE A 398 -28.37 26.46 3.36
CA ILE A 398 -29.19 26.07 4.52
C ILE A 398 -28.37 25.49 5.68
N ASP A 399 -27.07 25.23 5.46
CA ASP A 399 -26.20 24.66 6.49
C ASP A 399 -25.91 25.69 7.57
N THR A 400 -25.66 25.21 8.79
CA THR A 400 -25.27 26.12 9.87
C THR A 400 -23.83 26.59 9.65
N PRO A 401 -23.57 27.91 9.48
CA PRO A 401 -22.25 28.41 9.19
C PRO A 401 -21.29 28.19 10.36
N LYS A 402 -20.02 27.97 10.05
CA LYS A 402 -18.95 27.86 11.03
C LYS A 402 -18.58 29.26 11.53
N LYS A 403 -18.53 29.45 12.84
CA LYS A 403 -18.07 30.72 13.41
C LYS A 403 -16.56 30.86 13.29
N GLU A 404 -16.07 32.09 13.41
CA GLU A 404 -14.63 32.35 13.44
C GLU A 404 -13.97 31.58 14.60
N GLY A 405 -12.94 30.79 14.27
CA GLY A 405 -12.23 29.94 15.24
C GLY A 405 -12.84 28.55 15.47
N GLU A 406 -14.01 28.23 14.91
CA GLU A 406 -14.57 26.88 14.97
C GLU A 406 -13.91 25.94 13.94
N THR A 407 -13.85 24.67 14.32
CA THR A 407 -13.45 23.52 13.49
C THR A 407 -14.70 22.71 13.17
N SER A 408 -14.79 22.18 11.95
CA SER A 408 -15.86 21.29 11.51
C SER A 408 -15.42 19.82 11.43
N PHE A 409 -16.26 18.92 11.94
CA PHE A 409 -16.00 17.48 11.96
C PHE A 409 -17.19 16.69 11.44
N LEU A 410 -16.97 15.84 10.43
CA LEU A 410 -17.98 14.89 9.93
C LEU A 410 -17.96 13.59 10.73
N THR A 411 -19.08 13.29 11.39
CA THR A 411 -19.25 12.13 12.25
C THR A 411 -19.54 10.85 11.46
N THR A 412 -19.43 9.69 12.13
CA THR A 412 -19.83 8.39 11.59
C THR A 412 -21.33 8.28 11.32
N LYS A 413 -22.15 9.14 11.94
CA LYS A 413 -23.60 9.26 11.69
C LYS A 413 -23.93 10.14 10.48
N GLN A 414 -22.91 10.60 9.74
CA GLN A 414 -23.04 11.53 8.62
C GLN A 414 -23.65 12.89 9.01
N THR A 415 -23.38 13.35 10.23
CA THR A 415 -23.69 14.71 10.69
C THR A 415 -22.41 15.54 10.75
N VAL A 416 -22.53 16.86 10.63
CA VAL A 416 -21.43 17.80 10.79
C VAL A 416 -21.55 18.51 12.11
N ILE A 417 -20.46 18.53 12.86
CA ILE A 417 -20.33 19.26 14.12
C ILE A 417 -19.39 20.43 13.91
N ASN A 418 -19.84 21.64 14.24
CA ASN A 418 -18.98 22.80 14.44
C ASN A 418 -18.68 22.94 15.94
N TYR A 419 -17.40 23.07 16.30
CA TYR A 419 -16.94 23.17 17.68
C TYR A 419 -15.60 23.93 17.79
N PHE A 420 -15.30 24.46 18.97
CA PHE A 420 -13.97 24.99 19.26
C PHE A 420 -13.05 23.83 19.66
N GLU A 421 -12.00 23.62 18.89
CA GLU A 421 -11.06 22.52 19.11
C GLU A 421 -10.24 22.74 20.39
N GLU A 422 -10.35 21.78 21.32
CA GLU A 422 -9.55 21.74 22.54
C GLU A 422 -8.28 20.90 22.28
N ASP A 423 -7.14 21.30 22.87
CA ASP A 423 -5.87 20.59 22.74
C ASP A 423 -5.84 19.36 23.66
N ILE A 424 -6.60 18.33 23.29
CA ILE A 424 -6.72 17.08 24.04
C ILE A 424 -6.12 15.94 23.22
N ASN A 425 -5.16 15.24 23.80
CA ASN A 425 -4.42 14.18 23.13
C ASN A 425 -4.33 12.93 24.01
N TYR A 426 -4.38 11.78 23.34
CA TYR A 426 -3.86 10.52 23.83
C TYR A 426 -2.34 10.50 23.57
N ILE A 427 -1.54 10.23 24.61
CA ILE A 427 -0.09 10.23 24.51
C ILE A 427 0.45 8.90 25.04
N GLU A 428 1.31 8.27 24.24
CA GLU A 428 2.21 7.21 24.64
C GLU A 428 3.61 7.66 24.25
N THR A 429 4.51 7.90 25.21
CA THR A 429 5.92 8.15 24.89
C THR A 429 6.74 6.88 25.02
N LYS A 430 7.93 6.84 24.41
CA LYS A 430 8.81 5.69 24.55
C LYS A 430 9.46 5.67 25.93
N PHE A 431 9.23 4.61 26.71
CA PHE A 431 9.92 4.40 27.97
C PHE A 431 11.43 4.27 27.73
N SER A 432 12.22 5.07 28.44
CA SER A 432 13.66 5.10 28.25
C SER A 432 14.42 5.10 29.57
N ILE A 433 15.49 4.30 29.58
CA ILE A 433 16.38 4.11 30.71
C ILE A 433 17.79 4.41 30.23
N SER A 434 18.56 5.10 31.08
CA SER A 434 20.01 5.22 30.96
C SER A 434 20.66 4.52 32.15
N SER A 435 21.85 3.96 31.94
CA SER A 435 22.57 3.24 32.99
C SER A 435 24.06 3.52 32.93
N ASN A 436 24.68 3.69 34.09
CA ASN A 436 26.10 3.95 34.24
C ASN A 436 26.65 3.20 35.46
N ILE A 437 27.92 2.82 35.40
CA ILE A 437 28.63 2.18 36.51
C ILE A 437 29.70 3.15 36.99
N ILE A 438 29.66 3.48 38.29
CA ILE A 438 30.64 4.34 38.95
C ILE A 438 31.11 3.59 40.18
N ASP A 439 32.42 3.38 40.33
CA ASP A 439 33.04 2.71 41.49
C ASP A 439 32.35 1.38 41.87
N ASP A 440 32.17 0.50 40.87
CA ASP A 440 31.50 -0.81 41.01
C ASP A 440 30.05 -0.76 41.51
N ILE A 441 29.38 0.39 41.37
CA ILE A 441 27.96 0.57 41.66
C ILE A 441 27.21 0.90 40.38
N ALA A 442 26.15 0.16 40.10
CA ALA A 442 25.27 0.41 38.97
C ALA A 442 24.22 1.48 39.33
N TYR A 443 24.12 2.50 38.50
CA TYR A 443 23.09 3.54 38.57
C TYR A 443 22.19 3.42 37.36
N ILE A 444 20.87 3.45 37.62
CA ILE A 444 19.84 3.31 36.60
C ILE A 444 18.92 4.52 36.69
N THR A 445 18.94 5.33 35.64
CA THR A 445 18.14 6.56 35.54
C THR A 445 17.01 6.37 34.56
N ILE A 446 15.78 6.51 35.07
CA ILE A 446 14.55 6.52 34.29
C ILE A 446 14.27 7.96 33.87
N ASN A 447 14.01 8.18 32.58
CA ASN A 447 13.61 9.48 32.04
C ASN A 447 12.10 9.72 32.18
N PRO A 448 11.64 10.97 32.02
CA PRO A 448 10.20 11.29 32.01
C PRO A 448 9.41 10.40 31.05
N TYR A 449 8.23 9.98 31.47
CA TYR A 449 7.43 8.99 30.77
C TYR A 449 5.93 9.25 30.93
N TYR A 450 5.20 9.11 29.82
CA TYR A 450 3.79 9.45 29.70
C TYR A 450 3.05 8.32 29.00
N SER A 451 2.01 7.81 29.63
CA SER A 451 1.13 6.79 29.04
C SER A 451 -0.31 7.03 29.46
N SER A 452 -1.13 7.40 28.48
CA SER A 452 -2.58 7.56 28.62
C SER A 452 -3.24 6.24 29.04
N SER A 453 -2.93 5.14 28.33
CA SER A 453 -3.55 3.82 28.55
C SER A 453 -3.19 3.20 29.90
N ASN A 454 -1.92 3.31 30.29
CA ASN A 454 -1.43 2.70 31.52
C ASN A 454 -1.59 3.60 32.74
N LYS A 455 -2.12 4.82 32.55
CA LYS A 455 -2.28 5.87 33.57
C LYS A 455 -0.95 6.20 34.25
N ILE A 456 0.08 6.45 33.44
CA ILE A 456 1.42 6.77 33.94
C ILE A 456 1.76 8.20 33.51
N PHE A 457 2.17 9.01 34.47
CA PHE A 457 2.63 10.37 34.25
C PHE A 457 3.79 10.68 35.18
N ASN A 458 4.95 10.92 34.59
CA ASN A 458 6.13 11.28 35.32
C ASN A 458 6.93 12.33 34.54
N ASN A 459 7.17 13.47 35.16
CA ASN A 459 7.92 14.60 34.60
C ASN A 459 9.40 14.61 35.03
N ASN A 460 9.74 13.81 36.03
CA ASN A 460 11.01 13.90 36.74
C ASN A 460 11.89 12.66 36.52
N THR A 461 13.16 12.88 36.22
CA THR A 461 14.14 11.78 36.18
C THR A 461 14.29 11.12 37.56
N GLN A 462 14.23 9.79 37.62
CA GLN A 462 14.45 9.01 38.86
C GLN A 462 15.67 8.11 38.72
N THR A 463 16.58 8.14 39.69
CA THR A 463 17.81 7.33 39.66
C THR A 463 17.81 6.33 40.80
N PHE A 464 18.02 5.06 40.47
CA PHE A 464 18.15 3.95 41.40
C PHE A 464 19.60 3.49 41.48
N ARG A 465 20.00 3.04 42.66
CA ARG A 465 21.32 2.48 42.93
C ARG A 465 21.21 0.97 43.10
N LEU A 466 22.01 0.21 42.36
CA LEU A 466 22.12 -1.24 42.47
C LEU A 466 23.55 -1.64 42.89
N SER A 467 23.63 -2.45 43.94
CA SER A 467 24.88 -3.05 44.43
C SER A 467 24.94 -4.56 44.26
N ASP A 468 23.79 -5.23 44.15
CA ASP A 468 23.73 -6.68 44.28
C ASP A 468 23.84 -7.35 42.91
N VAL A 469 24.82 -8.24 42.79
CA VAL A 469 25.14 -8.98 41.56
C VAL A 469 24.34 -10.27 41.52
N ASP A 470 23.92 -10.66 40.31
CA ASP A 470 23.15 -11.88 40.03
C ASP A 470 21.76 -11.93 40.70
N ILE A 471 21.25 -10.76 41.11
CA ILE A 471 19.85 -10.57 41.51
C ILE A 471 19.08 -9.94 40.36
N GLU A 472 17.86 -10.42 40.16
CA GLU A 472 16.92 -9.93 39.16
C GLU A 472 15.97 -8.91 39.78
N TYR A 473 15.76 -7.79 39.08
CA TYR A 473 14.88 -6.72 39.56
C TYR A 473 13.88 -6.29 38.49
N TYR A 474 12.74 -5.78 38.96
CA TYR A 474 11.76 -5.08 38.16
C TYR A 474 11.73 -3.59 38.49
N ILE A 475 11.61 -2.77 37.45
CA ILE A 475 11.08 -1.41 37.56
C ILE A 475 9.57 -1.51 37.34
N CYS A 476 8.82 -1.07 38.35
CA CYS A 476 7.37 -1.09 38.32
C CYS A 476 6.77 0.30 38.57
N THR A 477 5.51 0.49 38.20
CA THR A 477 4.75 1.65 38.64
C THR A 477 3.26 1.33 38.72
N LYS A 478 2.58 2.00 39.64
CA LYS A 478 1.13 1.91 39.78
C LYS A 478 0.43 2.90 38.85
N PRO A 479 -0.72 2.51 38.28
CA PRO A 479 -1.63 3.46 37.64
C PRO A 479 -1.93 4.62 38.59
N THR A 480 -1.85 5.86 38.10
CA THR A 480 -2.12 7.06 38.90
C THR A 480 -3.41 7.74 38.46
N SER A 481 -3.70 8.87 39.10
CA SER A 481 -4.80 9.77 38.76
C SER A 481 -4.23 11.11 38.32
N PRO A 482 -5.00 11.96 37.62
CA PRO A 482 -4.52 13.23 37.07
C PRO A 482 -3.77 14.13 38.07
N GLN A 483 -4.12 14.05 39.36
CA GLN A 483 -3.54 14.86 40.43
C GLN A 483 -2.25 14.29 41.06
N ILE A 484 -1.83 13.07 40.68
CA ILE A 484 -0.73 12.35 41.35
C ILE A 484 0.30 11.90 40.31
N GLU A 485 1.52 12.41 40.44
CA GLU A 485 2.66 11.97 39.63
C GLU A 485 3.04 10.52 39.97
N SER A 486 3.29 9.72 38.93
CA SER A 486 3.74 8.35 39.06
C SER A 486 5.15 8.29 39.62
N MET A 487 5.31 7.45 40.64
CA MET A 487 6.60 7.05 41.19
C MET A 487 6.98 5.69 40.63
N PHE A 488 8.22 5.56 40.18
CA PHE A 488 8.77 4.26 39.81
C PHE A 488 9.32 3.57 41.05
N THR A 489 9.04 2.28 41.18
CA THR A 489 9.58 1.45 42.24
C THR A 489 10.56 0.44 41.66
N PHE A 490 11.55 0.10 42.48
CA PHE A 490 12.60 -0.84 42.12
C PHE A 490 12.58 -2.00 43.13
N ILE A 491 12.24 -3.21 42.67
CA ILE A 491 11.86 -4.34 43.53
C ILE A 491 12.52 -5.61 43.01
N SER A 492 13.03 -6.45 43.92
CA SER A 492 13.51 -7.79 43.59
C SER A 492 12.39 -8.60 42.92
N CYS A 493 12.70 -9.36 41.87
CA CYS A 493 11.71 -10.22 41.22
C CYS A 493 11.05 -11.22 42.19
N SER A 494 11.72 -11.60 43.28
CA SER A 494 11.17 -12.48 44.32
C SER A 494 10.07 -11.84 45.16
N ASP A 495 10.08 -10.52 45.28
CA ASP A 495 9.24 -9.77 46.24
C ASP A 495 8.09 -9.04 45.55
N TYR A 496 8.02 -9.13 44.22
CA TYR A 496 7.02 -8.45 43.40
C TYR A 496 5.60 -8.98 43.68
N ASP A 497 4.69 -8.03 43.88
CA ASP A 497 3.26 -8.27 44.04
C ASP A 497 2.49 -7.32 43.12
N SER A 498 1.73 -7.88 42.18
CA SER A 498 1.02 -7.10 41.16
C SER A 498 0.01 -6.10 41.74
N GLU A 499 -0.58 -6.39 42.90
CA GLU A 499 -1.52 -5.46 43.55
C GLU A 499 -0.78 -4.31 44.27
N LYS A 500 0.44 -4.58 44.76
CA LYS A 500 1.24 -3.58 45.49
C LYS A 500 2.14 -2.74 44.60
N ASP A 501 2.61 -3.29 43.49
CA ASP A 501 3.68 -2.70 42.70
C ASP A 501 3.23 -2.29 41.29
N GLY A 502 2.12 -2.87 40.82
CA GLY A 502 1.50 -2.51 39.55
C GLY A 502 2.25 -3.04 38.33
N ASN A 503 2.34 -2.21 37.31
CA ASN A 503 2.80 -2.58 35.97
C ASN A 503 4.32 -2.75 35.91
N ILE A 504 4.81 -3.84 35.33
CA ILE A 504 6.25 -4.11 35.14
C ILE A 504 6.73 -3.46 33.83
N LEU A 505 7.51 -2.40 33.96
CA LEU A 505 8.01 -1.61 32.83
C LEU A 505 9.30 -2.20 32.24
N CYS A 506 10.22 -2.64 33.10
CA CYS A 506 11.52 -3.13 32.70
C CYS A 506 12.05 -4.19 33.67
N TYR A 507 12.74 -5.17 33.12
CA TYR A 507 13.54 -6.15 33.87
C TYR A 507 15.01 -5.75 33.83
N ILE A 508 15.70 -5.86 34.97
CA ILE A 508 17.10 -5.48 35.13
C ILE A 508 17.87 -6.61 35.81
N THR A 509 19.05 -6.90 35.28
CA THR A 509 20.05 -7.75 35.94
C THR A 509 21.42 -7.10 35.94
N LEU A 510 22.11 -7.22 37.08
CA LEU A 510 23.51 -6.87 37.20
C LEU A 510 24.33 -8.17 37.14
N THR A 511 25.14 -8.31 36.09
CA THR A 511 25.96 -9.50 35.86
C THR A 511 27.44 -9.15 35.93
N THR A 512 28.28 -10.10 36.35
CA THR A 512 29.73 -9.94 36.23
C THR A 512 30.23 -10.59 34.95
N THR A 513 30.94 -9.81 34.15
CA THR A 513 31.63 -10.29 32.95
C THR A 513 33.12 -10.33 33.21
N LYS A 514 33.79 -11.39 32.76
CA LYS A 514 35.25 -11.43 32.76
C LYS A 514 35.74 -10.75 31.50
N GLU A 515 36.53 -9.70 31.65
CA GLU A 515 37.20 -9.04 30.53
C GLU A 515 38.70 -9.28 30.61
N THR A 516 39.30 -9.47 29.44
CA THR A 516 40.77 -9.52 29.32
C THR A 516 41.28 -8.10 29.24
N ARG A 517 42.00 -7.64 30.28
CA ARG A 517 42.64 -6.32 30.27
C ARG A 517 44.13 -6.44 30.03
N ASN A 518 44.68 -5.57 29.19
CA ASN A 518 46.11 -5.45 29.01
C ASN A 518 46.61 -4.27 29.85
N HIS A 519 47.52 -4.53 30.78
CA HIS A 519 48.09 -3.53 31.66
C HIS A 519 49.54 -3.26 31.25
N ASP A 520 49.87 -1.99 30.99
CA ASP A 520 51.24 -1.58 30.71
C ASP A 520 51.97 -1.29 32.03
N ILE A 521 53.02 -2.04 32.31
CA ILE A 521 53.72 -1.98 33.60
C ILE A 521 54.50 -0.67 33.82
N ARG A 522 54.59 0.18 32.79
CA ARG A 522 55.28 1.48 32.86
C ARG A 522 54.37 2.63 33.25
N ILE A 523 53.05 2.42 33.20
CA ILE A 523 52.04 3.40 33.60
C ILE A 523 51.72 3.21 35.08
N ASN A 524 51.53 4.32 35.79
CA ASN A 524 51.15 4.29 37.20
C ASN A 524 49.88 3.46 37.45
N GLY A 525 49.99 2.42 38.28
CA GLY A 525 48.92 1.44 38.53
C GLY A 525 48.89 0.23 37.59
N GLY A 526 49.83 0.11 36.65
CA GLY A 526 49.92 -0.99 35.69
C GLY A 526 50.76 -2.20 36.10
N GLY A 527 51.21 -2.28 37.36
CA GLY A 527 51.92 -3.44 37.93
C GLY A 527 50.98 -4.46 38.60
N LEU A 528 51.52 -5.60 39.05
CA LEU A 528 50.75 -6.60 39.80
C LEU A 528 50.11 -5.97 41.06
N PRO A 529 48.85 -6.31 41.39
CA PRO A 529 48.21 -5.87 42.62
C PRO A 529 49.06 -6.20 43.86
N LYS A 530 49.12 -5.30 44.85
CA LYS A 530 49.96 -5.43 46.06
C LYS A 530 49.79 -6.74 46.83
N ASN A 531 48.66 -7.40 46.66
CA ASN A 531 48.25 -8.62 47.35
C ASN A 531 48.52 -9.92 46.57
N GLN A 532 49.11 -9.86 45.36
CA GLN A 532 49.53 -11.06 44.63
C GLN A 532 51.02 -11.37 44.86
N PRO A 533 51.40 -12.66 45.01
CA PRO A 533 52.79 -13.06 45.08
C PRO A 533 53.48 -12.82 43.73
N ASN A 534 54.75 -12.41 43.77
CA ASN A 534 55.56 -12.23 42.57
C ASN A 534 55.64 -13.54 41.77
N ASN A 535 55.31 -13.49 40.48
CA ASN A 535 55.42 -14.62 39.56
C ASN A 535 56.69 -14.46 38.70
N PHE A 536 57.67 -15.34 38.90
CA PHE A 536 59.02 -15.21 38.32
C PHE A 536 59.21 -15.95 36.99
N ASP A 537 58.17 -16.63 36.48
CA ASP A 537 58.21 -17.38 35.20
C ASP A 537 57.87 -16.51 33.97
N LEU A 538 57.50 -15.25 34.19
CA LEU A 538 57.23 -14.29 33.13
C LEU A 538 58.50 -13.48 32.86
N ILE A 539 59.00 -13.56 31.63
CA ILE A 539 60.18 -12.83 31.15
C ILE A 539 60.00 -11.35 31.45
N ASP A 540 60.98 -10.77 32.17
CA ASP A 540 61.09 -9.37 32.56
C ASP A 540 60.05 -8.81 33.54
N ILE A 541 60.08 -9.28 34.79
CA ILE A 541 59.64 -8.48 35.94
C ILE A 541 60.86 -8.00 36.73
N GLY A 542 61.36 -6.82 36.38
CA GLY A 542 62.22 -6.03 37.26
C GLY A 542 61.38 -5.21 38.23
N ASN A 543 61.54 -5.42 39.54
CA ASN A 543 61.07 -4.49 40.56
C ASN A 543 61.92 -3.21 40.48
N ILE A 544 61.30 -2.02 40.49
CA ILE A 544 61.92 -0.68 40.40
C ILE A 544 63.06 -0.45 41.41
N TYR A 545 63.19 -1.29 42.46
CA TYR A 545 64.26 -1.19 43.45
C TYR A 545 65.25 -2.39 43.50
N GLY A 546 65.24 -3.30 42.53
CA GLY A 546 66.07 -4.52 42.54
C GLY A 546 67.12 -4.58 41.42
N ARG A 547 68.38 -4.88 41.77
CA ARG A 547 69.53 -4.93 40.84
C ARG A 547 69.31 -5.90 39.65
N PRO A 548 69.81 -5.57 38.44
CA PRO A 548 69.78 -6.48 37.30
C PRO A 548 70.73 -7.66 37.52
N TYR A 549 70.22 -8.89 37.44
CA TYR A 549 71.03 -10.11 37.37
C TYR A 549 71.13 -10.55 35.90
N ARG A 550 72.35 -10.60 35.36
CA ARG A 550 72.64 -11.17 34.03
C ARG A 550 72.94 -12.66 34.21
N ILE A 551 72.14 -13.53 33.59
CA ILE A 551 72.56 -14.90 33.26
C ILE A 551 73.07 -14.86 31.81
N GLY A 552 74.17 -15.58 31.57
CA GLY A 552 75.11 -15.46 30.45
C GLY A 552 74.61 -15.27 29.01
N SER A 553 75.50 -14.75 28.16
CA SER A 553 75.29 -14.62 26.70
C SER A 553 75.68 -15.90 25.96
N THR A 554 74.87 -16.32 24.98
CA THR A 554 75.21 -17.41 24.06
C THR A 554 75.90 -16.85 22.81
N ILE A 555 77.02 -17.45 22.40
CA ILE A 555 77.78 -17.04 21.20
C ILE A 555 77.76 -18.19 20.19
N ILE A 556 77.32 -17.94 18.96
CA ILE A 556 77.30 -18.97 17.90
C ILE A 556 78.49 -18.73 16.97
N ILE A 557 79.30 -19.77 16.76
CA ILE A 557 80.51 -19.73 15.91
C ILE A 557 80.34 -20.78 14.80
N SER A 558 80.12 -20.32 13.56
CA SER A 558 80.03 -21.17 12.38
C SER A 558 81.39 -21.32 11.69
N LEU A 559 81.76 -22.56 11.36
CA LEU A 559 83.05 -22.94 10.77
C LEU A 559 82.84 -23.91 9.60
N PRO A 560 83.73 -23.97 8.61
CA PRO A 560 83.66 -24.94 7.53
C PRO A 560 83.75 -26.39 8.04
N LYS A 561 83.02 -27.32 7.40
CA LYS A 561 82.99 -28.74 7.78
C LYS A 561 84.37 -29.42 7.84
N GLU A 562 85.35 -29.01 7.02
CA GLU A 562 86.70 -29.59 7.08
C GLU A 562 87.44 -29.31 8.40
N CYS A 563 86.98 -28.31 9.16
CA CYS A 563 87.55 -27.92 10.46
C CYS A 563 87.05 -28.78 11.62
N GLU A 564 86.03 -29.60 11.43
CA GLU A 564 85.46 -30.46 12.48
C GLU A 564 86.51 -31.40 13.08
N GLN A 565 87.45 -31.88 12.25
CA GLN A 565 88.57 -32.73 12.69
C GLN A 565 89.52 -32.04 13.68
N TYR A 566 89.45 -30.71 13.81
CA TYR A 566 90.26 -29.91 14.74
C TYR A 566 89.42 -29.34 15.90
N ASN A 567 88.18 -29.80 16.10
CA ASN A 567 87.23 -29.24 17.08
C ASN A 567 87.81 -29.12 18.49
N ASP A 568 88.55 -30.12 18.97
CA ASP A 568 89.14 -30.10 20.31
C ASP A 568 90.17 -28.97 20.49
N ILE A 569 90.91 -28.63 19.43
CA ILE A 569 91.89 -27.54 19.42
C ILE A 569 91.15 -26.20 19.38
N ILE A 570 90.12 -26.10 18.53
CA ILE A 570 89.31 -24.90 18.34
C ILE A 570 88.56 -24.54 19.62
N GLN A 571 87.87 -25.50 20.24
CA GLN A 571 87.18 -25.30 21.51
C GLN A 571 88.15 -24.84 22.59
N LYS A 572 89.29 -25.53 22.74
CA LYS A 572 90.29 -25.18 23.74
C LYS A 572 90.83 -23.76 23.57
N GLU A 573 90.97 -23.28 22.34
CA GLU A 573 91.43 -21.92 22.08
C GLU A 573 90.34 -20.88 22.35
N VAL A 574 89.11 -21.14 21.94
CA VAL A 574 87.97 -20.25 22.21
C VAL A 574 87.70 -20.13 23.72
N TYR A 575 87.76 -21.25 24.45
CA TYR A 575 87.57 -21.24 25.91
C TYR A 575 88.62 -20.44 26.68
N LYS A 576 89.81 -20.17 26.10
CA LYS A 576 90.80 -19.27 26.72
C LYS A 576 90.42 -17.79 26.62
N HIS A 577 89.56 -17.43 25.68
CA HIS A 577 89.28 -16.04 25.30
C HIS A 577 87.85 -15.59 25.60
N ILE A 578 86.97 -16.48 26.07
CA ILE A 578 85.62 -16.13 26.52
C ILE A 578 85.57 -15.80 28.01
N SER A 579 84.59 -14.97 28.38
CA SER A 579 84.35 -14.59 29.78
C SER A 579 83.68 -15.74 30.56
N SER A 580 83.76 -15.75 31.90
CA SER A 580 83.24 -16.81 32.78
C SER A 580 81.71 -16.93 32.86
N GLY A 581 80.99 -16.50 31.83
CA GLY A 581 79.54 -16.58 31.70
C GLY A 581 79.05 -16.65 30.26
N ASP A 582 79.93 -16.76 29.26
CA ASP A 582 79.54 -16.93 27.87
C ASP A 582 79.55 -18.41 27.47
N TYR A 583 78.54 -18.86 26.74
CA TYR A 583 78.44 -20.25 26.26
C TYR A 583 78.60 -20.28 24.73
N PRO A 584 79.75 -20.72 24.19
CA PRO A 584 79.93 -20.85 22.75
C PRO A 584 79.26 -22.13 22.22
N ILE A 585 78.54 -22.01 21.12
CA ILE A 585 77.97 -23.12 20.36
C ILE A 585 78.66 -23.15 19.00
N PHE A 586 79.32 -24.26 18.67
CA PHE A 586 80.04 -24.44 17.41
C PHE A 586 79.15 -25.14 16.39
N PHE A 587 79.09 -24.58 15.19
CA PHE A 587 78.37 -25.15 14.06
C PHE A 587 79.35 -25.38 12.91
N TYR A 588 79.44 -26.62 12.42
CA TYR A 588 80.30 -26.97 11.29
C TYR A 588 79.43 -27.20 10.05
N GLU A 589 79.53 -26.29 9.08
CA GLU A 589 78.71 -26.30 7.86
C GLU A 589 79.55 -26.46 6.58
#